data_AF-W7B615-F1
#
_entry.id   AF-W7B615-F1
#
_cell.length_a   1.000
_cell.length_b   1.000
_cell.length_c   1.000
_cell.angle_alpha   90.00
_cell.angle_beta   90.00
_cell.angle_gamma   90.00
#
_symmetry.space_group_name_H-M   'P 1'
#
loop_
_entity.id
_entity.type
_entity.pdbx_description
1 polymer ?
#
loop_
_entity_poly.entity_id
_entity_poly.type
_entity_poly.pdbx_seq_one_letter_code
_entity_poly.pdbx_strand_id
1 'polypeptide(L)'
;MFVVELPPYRIPSLRTLWRSTWEKGKGFLKKAGTFIFAGSVLIWLLNYAGPSGFDVPMGQSFLAIIGGFLAPILAPLGFGTWQAGATLIPGFLAKEVIISTMAIIYSVSENSLTQIVMQFYTPLSAYAFMLFILLYIPCLATVAAIRKETSSWKWTIFAIIYPLVTAYVLTLIFYQVGRLFF
;
A
#
# COMPACT_ATOMS: atom_id res chain seq x y z
N MET A 1 -18.22 27.75 32.77
CA MET A 1 -16.94 28.02 32.10
C MET A 1 -15.90 27.17 32.80
N PHE A 2 -15.59 25.98 32.27
CA PHE A 2 -14.52 25.15 32.82
C PHE A 2 -13.20 25.71 32.31
N VAL A 3 -12.57 26.54 33.13
CA VAL A 3 -11.21 27.03 32.90
C VAL A 3 -10.29 25.85 33.22
N VAL A 4 -9.74 25.23 32.18
CA VAL A 4 -8.67 24.23 32.31
C VAL A 4 -7.40 25.00 32.65
N GLU A 5 -7.14 25.15 33.95
CA GLU A 5 -5.86 25.68 34.43
C GLU A 5 -4.77 24.65 34.08
N LEU A 6 -3.98 24.96 33.06
CA LEU A 6 -2.84 24.12 32.69
C LEU A 6 -1.77 24.25 33.80
N PRO A 7 -1.25 23.13 34.34
CA PRO A 7 -0.18 23.17 35.32
C PRO A 7 1.07 23.87 34.75
N PRO A 8 1.90 24.50 35.59
CA PRO A 8 3.10 25.20 35.14
C PRO A 8 4.00 24.26 34.33
N TYR A 9 4.30 24.66 33.09
CA TYR A 9 5.11 23.92 32.14
C TYR A 9 6.52 23.68 32.73
N ARG A 10 6.78 22.47 33.21
CA ARG A 10 8.11 22.06 33.68
C ARG A 10 8.96 21.65 32.49
N ILE A 11 10.03 22.39 32.22
CA ILE A 11 11.00 22.06 31.18
C ILE A 11 11.59 20.66 31.41
N PRO A 12 11.36 19.72 30.49
CA PRO A 12 11.82 18.35 30.66
C PRO A 12 13.34 18.25 30.45
N SER A 13 14.01 17.39 31.22
CA SER A 13 15.43 17.13 31.03
C SER A 13 15.68 16.32 29.75
N LEU A 14 16.62 16.78 28.92
CA LEU A 14 17.01 16.16 27.63
C LEU A 14 17.27 14.65 27.75
N ARG A 15 17.91 14.21 28.84
CA ARG A 15 18.18 12.78 29.10
C ARG A 15 16.91 11.95 29.27
N THR A 16 15.88 12.53 29.87
CA THR A 16 14.59 11.85 30.09
C THR A 16 13.77 11.81 28.80
N LEU A 17 13.77 12.90 28.03
CA LEU A 17 13.16 12.93 26.69
C LEU A 17 13.78 11.88 25.77
N TRP A 18 15.12 11.84 25.68
CA TRP A 18 15.81 10.87 24.83
C TRP A 18 15.49 9.42 25.23
N ARG A 19 15.55 9.08 26.52
CA ARG A 19 15.17 7.74 26.99
C ARG A 19 13.71 7.39 26.70
N SER A 20 12.79 8.33 26.92
CA SER A 20 11.36 8.10 26.65
C SER A 20 11.08 7.92 25.16
N THR A 21 11.70 8.75 24.31
CA THR A 21 11.60 8.63 22.85
C THR A 21 12.20 7.31 22.37
N TRP A 22 13.33 6.88 22.93
CA TRP A 22 13.97 5.61 22.58
C TRP A 22 13.12 4.39 22.96
N GLU A 23 12.54 4.38 24.16
CA GLU A 23 11.66 3.28 24.59
C GLU A 23 10.40 3.19 23.73
N LYS A 24 9.77 4.34 23.44
CA LYS A 24 8.59 4.40 22.54
C LYS A 24 8.95 4.01 21.11
N GLY A 25 10.08 4.47 20.60
CA GLY A 25 10.59 4.16 19.26
C GLY A 25 10.90 2.67 19.09
N LYS A 26 11.57 2.05 20.06
CA LYS A 26 11.85 0.61 20.06
C LYS A 26 10.56 -0.22 20.07
N GLY A 27 9.55 0.21 20.82
CA GLY A 27 8.23 -0.43 20.86
C GLY A 27 7.50 -0.37 19.51
N PHE A 28 7.59 0.76 18.80
CA PHE A 28 7.05 0.91 17.46
C PHE A 28 7.79 0.04 16.45
N LEU A 29 9.12 0.08 16.46
CA LEU A 29 9.96 -0.66 15.51
C LEU A 29 9.76 -2.17 15.63
N LYS A 30 9.67 -2.70 16.86
CA LYS A 30 9.42 -4.13 17.10
C LYS A 30 8.05 -4.56 16.57
N LYS A 31 7.01 -3.75 16.77
CA LYS A 31 5.66 -4.06 16.27
C LYS A 31 5.56 -3.94 14.75
N ALA A 32 5.96 -2.80 14.19
CA ALA A 32 5.91 -2.56 12.74
C ALA A 32 6.78 -3.57 11.97
N GLY A 33 7.99 -3.83 12.48
CA GLY A 33 8.93 -4.78 11.87
C GLY A 33 8.39 -6.20 11.80
N THR A 34 7.74 -6.71 12.86
CA THR A 34 7.13 -8.06 12.83
C THR A 34 6.07 -8.17 11.74
N PHE A 35 5.26 -7.14 11.55
CA PHE A 35 4.23 -7.13 10.51
C PHE A 35 4.80 -7.02 9.10
N ILE A 36 5.79 -6.15 8.87
CA ILE A 36 6.43 -6.00 7.55
C ILE A 36 7.15 -7.30 7.18
N PHE A 37 7.93 -7.88 8.09
CA PHE A 37 8.65 -9.12 7.84
C PHE A 37 7.69 -10.27 7.50
N ALA A 38 6.61 -10.45 8.29
CA ALA A 38 5.59 -11.43 7.98
C ALA A 38 4.93 -11.20 6.61
N GLY A 39 4.67 -9.93 6.28
CA GLY A 39 4.15 -9.52 4.98
C GLY A 39 5.09 -9.86 3.82
N SER A 40 6.39 -9.57 3.93
CA SER A 40 7.38 -9.86 2.90
C SER A 40 7.56 -11.36 2.65
N VAL A 41 7.59 -12.17 3.71
CA VAL A 41 7.63 -13.64 3.58
C VAL A 41 6.37 -14.16 2.88
N LEU A 42 5.21 -13.59 3.21
CA LEU A 42 3.95 -13.95 2.57
C LEU A 42 3.92 -13.55 1.09
N ILE A 43 4.37 -12.34 0.72
CA ILE A 43 4.49 -11.93 -0.69
C ILE A 43 5.42 -12.87 -1.46
N TRP A 44 6.58 -13.20 -0.88
CA TRP A 44 7.54 -14.12 -1.51
C TRP A 44 6.91 -15.49 -1.76
N LEU A 45 6.18 -16.02 -0.78
CA LEU A 45 5.45 -17.28 -0.93
C LEU A 45 4.36 -17.21 -1.99
N LEU A 46 3.57 -16.12 -2.03
CA LEU A 46 2.54 -15.91 -3.06
C LEU A 46 3.12 -15.73 -4.47
N ASN A 47 4.36 -15.23 -4.56
CA ASN A 47 5.07 -15.10 -5.82
C ASN A 47 5.65 -16.44 -6.28
N TYR A 48 6.18 -17.23 -5.36
CA TYR A 48 6.85 -18.50 -5.64
C TYR A 48 5.88 -19.69 -5.81
N ALA A 49 4.73 -19.65 -5.16
CA ALA A 49 3.70 -20.70 -5.25
C ALA A 49 2.63 -20.37 -6.30
N GLY A 50 2.17 -21.39 -7.03
CA GLY A 50 1.00 -21.32 -7.90
C GLY A 50 0.19 -22.61 -7.90
N PRO A 51 -0.94 -22.65 -8.62
CA PRO A 51 -1.84 -23.81 -8.65
C PRO A 51 -1.19 -25.08 -9.22
N SER A 52 -0.13 -24.92 -10.01
CA SER A 52 0.63 -26.00 -10.66
C SER A 52 1.87 -26.46 -9.87
N GLY A 53 2.14 -25.89 -8.68
CA GLY A 53 3.25 -26.30 -7.80
C GLY A 53 4.13 -25.15 -7.32
N PHE A 54 5.40 -25.46 -7.05
CA PHE A 54 6.46 -24.49 -6.72
C PHE A 54 7.30 -24.23 -7.97
N ASP A 55 7.78 -22.99 -8.16
CA ASP A 55 8.56 -22.54 -9.34
C ASP A 55 7.73 -22.31 -10.63
N VAL A 56 6.55 -21.73 -10.50
CA VAL A 56 5.71 -21.37 -11.66
C VAL A 56 6.13 -20.04 -12.30
N PRO A 57 5.98 -19.90 -13.64
CA PRO A 57 6.16 -18.61 -14.30
C PRO A 57 5.25 -17.54 -13.67
N MET A 58 5.77 -16.31 -13.54
CA MET A 58 5.11 -15.16 -12.90
C MET A 58 3.63 -15.01 -13.27
N GLY A 59 3.24 -15.27 -14.52
CA GLY A 59 1.85 -15.18 -15.01
C GLY A 59 0.86 -16.23 -14.46
N GLN A 60 1.33 -17.27 -13.79
CA GLN A 60 0.50 -18.30 -13.13
C GLN A 60 0.67 -18.33 -11.60
N SER A 61 1.43 -17.40 -11.04
CA SER A 61 1.55 -17.24 -9.59
C SER A 61 0.19 -16.94 -8.95
N PHE A 62 0.01 -17.29 -7.67
CA PHE A 62 -1.19 -16.88 -6.92
C PHE A 62 -1.38 -15.35 -6.97
N LEU A 63 -0.27 -14.61 -6.99
CA LEU A 63 -0.24 -13.17 -7.12
C LEU A 63 -0.85 -12.70 -8.46
N ALA A 64 -0.57 -13.39 -9.57
CA ALA A 64 -1.19 -13.11 -10.87
C ALA A 64 -2.68 -13.45 -10.91
N ILE A 65 -3.12 -14.50 -10.22
CA ILE A 65 -4.55 -14.86 -10.13
C ILE A 65 -5.33 -13.81 -9.35
N ILE A 66 -4.81 -13.36 -8.21
CA ILE A 66 -5.42 -12.30 -7.40
C ILE A 66 -5.40 -10.98 -8.18
N GLY A 67 -4.28 -10.68 -8.86
CA GLY A 67 -4.17 -9.51 -9.74
C GLY A 67 -5.15 -9.55 -10.91
N GLY A 68 -5.38 -10.73 -11.51
CA GLY A 68 -6.36 -10.95 -12.57
C GLY A 68 -7.81 -10.81 -12.08
N PHE A 69 -8.09 -11.18 -10.82
CA PHE A 69 -9.40 -10.92 -10.21
C PHE A 69 -9.64 -9.44 -9.93
N LEU A 70 -8.58 -8.68 -9.61
CA LEU A 70 -8.63 -7.22 -9.44
C LEU A 70 -8.69 -6.47 -10.78
N ALA A 71 -8.13 -7.03 -11.86
CA ALA A 71 -8.08 -6.43 -13.19
C ALA A 71 -9.43 -5.88 -13.71
N PRO A 72 -10.57 -6.60 -13.66
CA PRO A 72 -11.86 -6.06 -14.13
C PRO A 72 -12.35 -4.87 -13.31
N ILE A 73 -12.04 -4.83 -12.01
CA ILE A 73 -12.40 -3.71 -11.13
C ILE A 73 -11.56 -2.46 -11.48
N LEU A 74 -10.29 -2.67 -11.86
CA LEU A 74 -9.33 -1.62 -12.21
C LEU A 74 -9.37 -1.20 -13.69
N ALA A 75 -10.01 -1.98 -14.56
CA ALA A 75 -10.22 -1.66 -15.97
C ALA A 75 -10.83 -0.27 -16.22
N PRO A 76 -11.92 0.15 -15.53
CA PRO A 76 -12.48 1.49 -15.72
C PRO A 76 -11.57 2.63 -15.22
N LEU A 77 -10.51 2.32 -14.46
CA LEU A 77 -9.53 3.30 -13.97
C LEU A 77 -8.36 3.52 -14.95
N GLY A 78 -8.29 2.74 -16.03
CA GLY A 78 -7.25 2.84 -17.05
C GLY A 78 -6.02 1.97 -16.86
N PHE A 79 -5.98 1.13 -15.82
CA PHE A 79 -4.87 0.21 -15.53
C PHE A 79 -5.38 -1.19 -15.17
N GLY A 80 -6.32 -1.73 -15.97
CA GLY A 80 -6.90 -3.07 -15.81
C GLY A 80 -5.97 -4.23 -16.15
N THR A 81 -4.68 -4.12 -15.83
CA THR A 81 -3.70 -5.19 -16.05
C THR A 81 -3.57 -6.02 -14.77
N TRP A 82 -3.31 -7.32 -14.92
CA TRP A 82 -3.09 -8.18 -13.75
C TRP A 82 -1.85 -7.74 -12.97
N GLN A 83 -0.85 -7.16 -13.63
CA GLN A 83 0.35 -6.59 -13.03
C GLN A 83 0.02 -5.41 -12.10
N ALA A 84 -0.85 -4.49 -12.53
CA ALA A 84 -1.28 -3.37 -11.68
C ALA A 84 -2.03 -3.89 -10.45
N GLY A 85 -2.98 -4.81 -10.62
CA GLY A 85 -3.71 -5.42 -9.50
C GLY A 85 -2.80 -6.18 -8.53
N ALA A 86 -1.84 -6.92 -9.08
CA ALA A 86 -0.83 -7.66 -8.34
C ALA A 86 0.03 -6.77 -7.44
N THR A 87 0.53 -5.64 -7.98
CA THR A 87 1.42 -4.72 -7.23
C THR A 87 0.73 -3.98 -6.08
N LEU A 88 -0.60 -3.84 -6.09
CA LEU A 88 -1.35 -3.19 -5.00
C LEU A 88 -1.32 -3.98 -3.69
N ILE A 89 -1.22 -5.32 -3.75
CA ILE A 89 -1.16 -6.19 -2.57
C ILE A 89 0.11 -5.92 -1.74
N PRO A 90 1.33 -6.03 -2.30
CA PRO A 90 2.53 -5.67 -1.57
C PRO A 90 2.60 -4.16 -1.27
N GLY A 91 1.99 -3.33 -2.13
CA GLY A 91 1.83 -1.91 -1.83
C GLY A 91 1.09 -1.62 -0.52
N PHE A 92 0.07 -2.42 -0.18
CA PHE A 92 -0.67 -2.29 1.07
C PHE A 92 0.22 -2.53 2.30
N LEU A 93 1.26 -3.37 2.18
CA LEU A 93 2.25 -3.55 3.23
C LEU A 93 3.16 -2.32 3.34
N ALA A 94 3.70 -1.85 2.21
CA ALA A 94 4.45 -0.61 2.13
C ALA A 94 4.37 -0.02 0.72
N LYS A 95 4.04 1.28 0.62
CA LYS A 95 3.80 1.96 -0.66
C LYS A 95 5.01 1.94 -1.59
N GLU A 96 6.21 2.01 -1.02
CA GLU A 96 7.48 1.98 -1.76
C GLU A 96 7.77 0.62 -2.40
N VAL A 97 7.24 -0.47 -1.81
CA VAL A 97 7.44 -1.84 -2.29
C VAL A 97 6.74 -2.08 -3.64
N ILE A 98 5.82 -1.20 -4.04
CA ILE A 98 5.20 -1.24 -5.37
C ILE A 98 6.25 -1.19 -6.47
N ILE A 99 7.25 -0.30 -6.35
CA ILE A 99 8.30 -0.12 -7.37
C ILE A 99 9.15 -1.41 -7.47
N SER A 100 9.57 -1.94 -6.32
CA SER A 100 10.34 -3.18 -6.26
C SER A 100 9.55 -4.37 -6.80
N THR A 101 8.26 -4.48 -6.47
CA THR A 101 7.40 -5.55 -6.99
C THR A 101 7.22 -5.43 -8.49
N MET A 102 7.07 -4.21 -9.00
CA MET A 102 6.95 -3.97 -10.44
C MET A 102 8.23 -4.37 -11.18
N ALA A 103 9.40 -4.15 -10.59
CA ALA A 103 10.69 -4.60 -11.12
C ALA A 103 10.72 -6.13 -11.28
N ILE A 104 10.29 -6.83 -10.23
CA ILE A 104 10.25 -8.30 -10.20
C ILE A 104 9.24 -8.82 -11.23
N ILE A 105 8.02 -8.25 -11.30
CA ILE A 105 6.96 -8.66 -12.24
C ILE A 105 7.36 -8.49 -13.70
N TYR A 106 8.02 -7.37 -14.04
CA TYR A 106 8.50 -7.14 -15.39
C TYR A 106 9.87 -7.80 -15.66
N SER A 107 10.43 -8.52 -14.68
CA SER A 107 11.75 -9.17 -14.77
C SER A 107 12.88 -8.20 -15.20
N VAL A 108 12.81 -6.96 -14.73
CA VAL A 108 13.77 -5.90 -15.05
C VAL A 108 14.39 -5.31 -13.80
N SER A 109 15.59 -4.72 -13.95
CA SER A 109 16.22 -3.95 -12.88
C SER A 109 15.52 -2.60 -12.68
N GLU A 110 15.62 -2.03 -11.48
CA GLU A 110 14.97 -0.75 -11.14
C GLU A 110 15.37 0.39 -12.09
N ASN A 111 16.59 0.38 -12.61
CA ASN A 111 17.11 1.40 -13.51
C ASN A 111 16.48 1.37 -14.92
N SER A 112 16.06 0.20 -15.41
CA SER A 112 15.43 0.04 -16.74
C SER A 112 13.90 0.03 -16.69
N LEU A 113 13.33 0.09 -15.49
CA LEU A 113 11.90 0.02 -15.21
C LEU A 113 11.12 1.16 -15.88
N THR A 114 11.74 2.35 -15.97
CA THR A 114 11.17 3.52 -16.66
C THR A 114 10.86 3.23 -18.13
N GLN A 115 11.77 2.54 -18.82
CA GLN A 115 11.63 2.19 -20.25
C GLN A 115 10.46 1.22 -20.48
N ILE A 116 10.32 0.23 -19.59
CA ILE A 116 9.24 -0.75 -19.68
C ILE A 116 7.89 -0.13 -19.35
N VAL A 117 7.80 0.68 -18.30
CA VAL A 117 6.54 1.32 -17.91
C VAL A 117 6.01 2.23 -19.03
N MET A 118 6.88 2.93 -19.76
CA MET A 118 6.49 3.74 -20.91
C MET A 118 5.88 2.92 -22.07
N GLN A 119 6.17 1.62 -22.17
CA GLN A 119 5.56 0.75 -23.19
C GLN A 119 4.18 0.21 -22.77
N PHE A 120 3.96 0.02 -21.46
CA PHE A 120 2.74 -0.60 -20.93
C PHE A 120 1.71 0.41 -20.39
N TYR A 121 2.12 1.64 -20.08
CA TYR A 121 1.24 2.68 -19.52
C TYR A 121 1.23 3.94 -20.38
N THR A 122 0.02 4.42 -20.69
CA THR A 122 -0.16 5.79 -21.18
C THR A 122 0.13 6.79 -20.04
N PRO A 123 0.54 8.04 -20.34
CA PRO A 123 0.73 9.05 -19.31
C PRO A 123 -0.52 9.23 -18.44
N LEU A 124 -1.71 9.19 -19.04
CA LEU A 124 -2.98 9.31 -18.33
C LEU A 124 -3.19 8.15 -17.33
N SER A 125 -2.95 6.91 -17.75
CA SER A 125 -3.10 5.75 -16.86
C SER A 125 -2.03 5.71 -15.76
N ALA A 126 -0.82 6.19 -16.03
CA ALA A 126 0.24 6.32 -15.02
C ALA A 126 -0.15 7.32 -13.91
N TYR A 127 -0.69 8.49 -14.26
CA TYR A 127 -1.19 9.46 -13.28
C TYR A 127 -2.39 8.92 -12.50
N ALA A 128 -3.31 8.21 -13.16
CA ALA A 128 -4.45 7.57 -12.50
C ALA A 128 -3.98 6.52 -11.47
N PHE A 129 -2.98 5.70 -11.83
CA PHE A 129 -2.38 4.71 -10.94
C PHE A 129 -1.68 5.36 -9.74
N MET A 130 -0.91 6.43 -9.97
CA MET A 130 -0.26 7.19 -8.89
C MET A 130 -1.29 7.81 -7.93
N LEU A 131 -2.35 8.41 -8.45
CA LEU A 131 -3.45 8.97 -7.66
C LEU A 131 -4.09 7.88 -6.80
N PHE A 132 -4.37 6.72 -7.40
CA PHE A 132 -4.91 5.58 -6.67
C PHE A 132 -3.98 5.14 -5.54
N ILE A 133 -2.68 4.98 -5.80
CA ILE A 133 -1.67 4.56 -4.80
C ILE A 133 -1.61 5.51 -3.60
N LEU A 134 -1.72 6.81 -3.84
CA LEU A 134 -1.66 7.83 -2.78
C LEU A 134 -2.91 7.82 -1.89
N LEU A 135 -4.08 7.56 -2.47
CA LEU A 135 -5.37 7.70 -1.79
C LEU A 135 -5.94 6.38 -1.25
N TYR A 136 -5.55 5.22 -1.80
CA TYR A 136 -6.08 3.95 -1.32
C TYR A 136 -5.59 3.62 0.09
N ILE A 137 -6.18 2.54 0.64
CA ILE A 137 -5.95 1.95 1.96
C ILE A 137 -4.60 2.33 2.58
N PRO A 138 -4.61 2.86 3.82
CA PRO A 138 -3.39 3.23 4.51
C PRO A 138 -2.58 1.95 4.84
N CYS A 139 -1.26 2.07 4.99
CA CYS A 139 -0.40 0.88 5.07
C CYS A 139 -0.71 0.00 6.30
N LEU A 140 -0.36 -1.28 6.23
CA LEU A 140 -0.70 -2.26 7.27
C LEU A 140 -0.27 -1.83 8.69
N ALA A 141 0.84 -1.10 8.83
CA ALA A 141 1.27 -0.53 10.12
C ALA A 141 0.25 0.45 10.73
N THR A 142 -0.34 1.32 9.91
CA THR A 142 -1.37 2.27 10.36
C THR A 142 -2.68 1.57 10.70
N VAL A 143 -3.09 0.59 9.90
CA VAL A 143 -4.29 -0.23 10.18
C VAL A 143 -4.12 -1.01 11.49
N ALA A 144 -2.94 -1.58 11.74
CA ALA A 144 -2.64 -2.26 12.99
C ALA A 144 -2.68 -1.31 14.20
N ALA A 145 -2.20 -0.07 14.05
CA ALA A 145 -2.31 0.95 15.07
C ALA A 145 -3.78 1.33 15.34
N ILE A 146 -4.57 1.60 14.29
CA ILE A 146 -6.01 1.91 14.41
C ILE A 146 -6.75 0.80 15.13
N ARG A 147 -6.50 -0.47 14.76
CA ARG A 147 -7.11 -1.62 15.43
C ARG A 147 -6.76 -1.67 16.91
N LYS A 148 -5.49 -1.43 17.25
CA LYS A 148 -5.01 -1.49 18.63
C LYS A 148 -5.58 -0.38 19.50
N GLU A 149 -5.74 0.82 18.96
CA GLU A 149 -6.24 1.98 19.71
C GLU A 149 -7.77 2.00 19.79
N THR A 150 -8.47 1.53 18.75
CA THR A 150 -9.94 1.53 18.71
C THR A 150 -10.55 0.26 19.31
N SER A 151 -9.77 -0.82 19.43
CA SER A 151 -10.20 -2.16 19.90
C SER A 151 -11.45 -2.73 19.19
N SER A 152 -11.84 -2.14 18.06
CA SER A 152 -13.06 -2.47 17.32
C SER A 152 -12.75 -2.79 15.87
N TRP A 153 -13.16 -3.99 15.46
CA TRP A 153 -13.03 -4.45 14.07
C TRP A 153 -13.90 -3.67 13.09
N LYS A 154 -15.06 -3.19 13.53
CA LYS A 154 -15.97 -2.40 12.68
C LYS A 154 -15.32 -1.09 12.24
N TRP A 155 -14.67 -0.40 13.17
CA TRP A 155 -13.94 0.85 12.88
C TRP A 155 -12.69 0.63 12.03
N THR A 156 -11.99 -0.48 12.23
CA THR A 156 -10.82 -0.83 11.42
C THR A 156 -11.22 -1.08 9.96
N ILE A 157 -12.31 -1.82 9.74
CA ILE A 157 -12.85 -2.08 8.39
C ILE A 157 -13.35 -0.78 7.75
N PHE A 158 -14.04 0.06 8.50
CA PHE A 158 -14.48 1.38 8.01
C PHE A 158 -13.28 2.23 7.54
N ALA A 159 -12.20 2.26 8.32
CA ALA A 159 -10.96 2.98 7.98
C ALA A 159 -10.23 2.43 6.74
N ILE A 160 -10.50 1.18 6.34
CA ILE A 160 -9.95 0.57 5.11
C ILE A 160 -10.86 0.86 3.92
N ILE A 161 -12.17 0.63 4.08
CA ILE A 161 -13.14 0.72 2.98
C ILE A 161 -13.36 2.17 2.56
N TYR A 162 -13.46 3.11 3.51
CA TYR A 162 -13.77 4.50 3.19
C TYR A 162 -12.71 5.16 2.27
N PRO A 163 -11.39 5.08 2.55
CA PRO A 163 -10.37 5.57 1.64
C PRO A 163 -10.32 4.79 0.32
N LEU A 164 -10.53 3.47 0.35
CA LEU A 164 -10.52 2.65 -0.87
C LEU A 164 -11.63 3.08 -1.85
N VAL A 165 -12.85 3.28 -1.35
CA VAL A 165 -13.98 3.75 -2.17
C VAL A 165 -13.73 5.17 -2.66
N THR A 166 -13.22 6.05 -1.80
CA THR A 166 -12.91 7.44 -2.17
C THR A 166 -11.83 7.49 -3.24
N ALA A 167 -10.75 6.71 -3.10
CA ALA A 167 -9.68 6.59 -4.08
C ALA A 167 -10.23 6.08 -5.42
N TYR A 168 -11.06 5.03 -5.39
CA TYR A 168 -11.67 4.47 -6.59
C TYR A 168 -12.50 5.51 -7.35
N VAL A 169 -13.39 6.23 -6.65
CA VAL A 169 -14.26 7.24 -7.28
C VAL A 169 -13.43 8.40 -7.84
N LEU A 170 -12.46 8.92 -7.08
CA LEU A 170 -11.61 10.02 -7.53
C LEU A 170 -10.76 9.63 -8.75
N THR A 171 -10.15 8.44 -8.73
CA THR A 171 -9.37 7.94 -9.87
C THR A 171 -10.27 7.69 -11.09
N LEU A 172 -11.49 7.20 -10.90
CA LEU A 172 -12.44 6.97 -11.99
C LEU A 172 -12.83 8.31 -12.64
N ILE A 173 -13.17 9.32 -11.84
CA ILE A 173 -13.46 10.66 -12.34
C ILE A 173 -12.24 11.22 -13.08
N PHE A 174 -11.05 11.13 -12.50
CA PHE A 174 -9.83 11.62 -13.12
C PHE A 174 -9.55 10.95 -14.47
N TYR A 175 -9.66 9.62 -14.54
CA TYR A 175 -9.40 8.88 -15.78
C TYR A 175 -10.46 9.17 -16.85
N GLN A 176 -11.74 9.22 -16.47
CA GLN A 176 -12.82 9.49 -17.42
C GLN A 176 -12.79 10.92 -17.94
N VAL A 177 -12.47 11.90 -17.09
CA VAL A 177 -12.28 13.30 -17.49
C VAL A 177 -11.03 13.43 -18.35
N GLY A 178 -9.91 12.83 -17.96
CA GLY A 178 -8.68 12.87 -18.74
C GLY A 178 -8.85 12.28 -20.14
N ARG A 179 -9.63 11.20 -20.27
CA ARG A 179 -10.03 10.59 -21.54
C ARG A 179 -10.93 11.46 -22.44
N LEU A 180 -11.55 12.51 -21.90
CA LEU A 180 -12.34 13.44 -22.70
C LEU A 180 -11.46 14.56 -23.28
N PHE A 181 -10.31 14.84 -22.65
CA PHE A 181 -9.37 15.88 -23.08
C PHE A 181 -8.20 15.35 -23.90
N PHE A 182 -7.90 14.04 -23.81
CA PHE A 182 -6.85 13.32 -24.54
C PHE A 182 -7.47 12.18 -25.36
#